data_AF-A0AAV6LMY9-F1
#
_entry.id   AF-A0AAV6LMY9-F1
#
_cell.length_a   1.000
_cell.length_b   1.000
_cell.length_c   1.000
_cell.angle_alpha   90.00
_cell.angle_beta   90.00
_cell.angle_gamma   90.00
#
_symmetry.space_group_name_H-M   'P 1'
#
loop_
_entity.id
_entity.type
_entity.pdbx_description
1 polymer ?
#
loop_
_entity_poly.entity_id
_entity_poly.type
_entity_poly.pdbx_seq_one_letter_code
_entity_poly.pdbx_strand_id
1 'polypeptide(L)'
;MGNMVGRGVVEFCDGAPQVKNFISLAGPHAGIASLPFCGSGVLCILVDYLVKLAVYGSYVQKHLAPANYLKIPTVSELLYLSLGDLNTLIGVKSYSKTNIVIGSNSDVNYFFSQDIDGYIEGCKFLPDLNNEHVNHTNSTYKEQFVSLENLVLIMFEQDKVLVPKETSLFGYYPDGSWSTVLPAQETKLYTEDWIGLKTLDEAGKVKFINVSGGHLDISTSDMLKYIVPYLEDDESSIQRPVMKSYHSWLSYIWNFIKELVGFTEDRILLYTSY
;
A
#
# COMPACT_ATOMS: atom_id res chain seq x y z
N MET A 1 0.28 5.02 -2.88
CA MET A 1 1.73 5.29 -2.71
C MET A 1 2.04 6.24 -1.56
N GLY A 2 1.39 7.41 -1.44
CA GLY A 2 1.69 8.39 -0.39
C GLY A 2 1.71 7.83 1.04
N ASN A 3 0.79 6.91 1.37
CA ASN A 3 0.75 6.25 2.68
C ASN A 3 2.06 5.50 3.02
N MET A 4 2.68 4.84 2.04
CA MET A 4 3.94 4.09 2.27
C MET A 4 5.09 5.04 2.59
N VAL A 5 5.16 6.17 1.88
CA VAL A 5 6.17 7.19 2.13
C VAL A 5 5.94 7.87 3.47
N GLY A 6 4.69 8.25 3.77
CA GLY A 6 4.34 8.87 5.04
C GLY A 6 4.63 7.96 6.23
N ARG A 7 4.32 6.67 6.12
CA ARG A 7 4.67 5.67 7.14
C ARG A 7 6.18 5.48 7.27
N GLY A 8 6.91 5.47 6.15
CA GLY A 8 8.37 5.46 6.16
C GLY A 8 8.97 6.69 6.86
N VAL A 9 8.37 7.88 6.73
CA VAL A 9 8.80 9.07 7.49
C VAL A 9 8.55 8.90 8.98
N VAL A 10 7.41 8.30 9.37
CA VAL A 10 7.09 8.02 10.78
C VAL A 10 8.06 7.01 11.39
N GLU A 11 8.50 6.01 10.64
CA GLU A 11 9.26 4.88 11.19
C GLU A 11 10.78 4.97 11.00
N PHE A 12 11.27 5.52 9.88
CA PHE A 12 12.69 5.46 9.53
C PHE A 12 13.48 6.72 9.89
N CYS A 13 12.81 7.85 10.08
CA CYS A 13 13.48 9.15 10.18
C CYS A 13 13.76 9.54 11.63
N ASP A 14 14.99 9.27 12.09
CA ASP A 14 15.47 9.76 13.39
C ASP A 14 15.40 11.30 13.47
N GLY A 15 14.77 11.79 14.54
CA GLY A 15 14.65 13.24 14.79
C GLY A 15 13.64 13.96 13.89
N ALA A 16 12.83 13.25 13.11
CA ALA A 16 11.68 13.86 12.44
C ALA A 16 10.69 14.46 13.45
N PRO A 17 9.94 15.51 13.08
CA PRO A 17 8.86 16.02 13.92
C PRO A 17 7.87 14.91 14.27
N GLN A 18 7.47 14.86 15.53
CA GLN A 18 6.54 13.83 16.00
C GLN A 18 5.20 13.95 15.25
N VAL A 19 4.82 12.88 14.56
CA VAL A 19 3.50 12.75 13.95
C VAL A 19 2.53 12.29 15.04
N LYS A 20 1.47 13.07 15.26
CA LYS A 20 0.39 12.69 16.20
C LYS A 20 -0.62 11.76 15.54
N ASN A 21 -1.17 12.20 14.42
CA ASN A 21 -2.25 11.50 13.71
C ASN A 21 -1.75 11.06 12.34
N PHE A 22 -1.83 9.76 12.06
CA PHE A 22 -1.54 9.21 10.73
C PHE A 22 -2.84 8.72 10.09
N ILE A 23 -3.29 9.41 9.04
CA ILE A 23 -4.53 9.09 8.32
C ILE A 23 -4.17 8.48 6.98
N SER A 24 -4.54 7.23 6.77
CA SER A 24 -4.25 6.46 5.58
C SER A 24 -5.51 6.18 4.77
N LEU A 25 -5.56 6.73 3.56
CA LEU A 25 -6.60 6.48 2.57
C LEU A 25 -6.09 5.46 1.54
N ALA A 26 -6.63 4.24 1.54
CA ALA A 26 -6.21 3.17 0.60
C ALA A 26 -4.69 2.93 0.59
N GLY A 27 -4.08 2.72 1.76
CA GLY A 27 -2.64 2.48 1.91
C GLY A 27 -2.27 1.01 1.71
N PRO A 28 -1.33 0.64 0.81
CA PRO A 28 -0.92 -0.75 0.63
C PRO A 28 0.04 -1.24 1.73
N HIS A 29 -0.38 -1.18 2.99
CA HIS A 29 0.49 -1.38 4.15
C HIS A 29 1.06 -2.79 4.29
N ALA A 30 0.32 -3.80 3.81
CA ALA A 30 0.81 -5.17 3.71
C ALA A 30 1.35 -5.52 2.30
N GLY A 31 1.46 -4.52 1.42
CA GLY A 31 1.87 -4.66 0.04
C GLY A 31 0.71 -4.83 -0.95
N ILE A 32 1.07 -5.05 -2.20
CA ILE A 32 0.15 -5.41 -3.30
C ILE A 32 0.64 -6.69 -3.99
N ALA A 33 -0.28 -7.48 -4.49
CA ALA A 33 0.00 -8.76 -5.16
C ALA A 33 0.01 -8.63 -6.70
N SER A 34 -0.38 -7.47 -7.22
CA SER A 34 -0.37 -7.14 -8.65
C SER A 34 -0.12 -5.66 -8.85
N LEU A 35 0.49 -5.29 -9.97
CA LEU A 35 0.76 -3.88 -10.27
C LEU A 35 -0.54 -3.11 -10.54
N PRO A 36 -0.73 -1.94 -9.91
CA PRO A 36 -1.88 -1.09 -10.20
C PRO A 36 -1.79 -0.62 -11.66
N PHE A 37 -2.95 -0.37 -12.27
CA PHE A 37 -3.09 0.05 -13.67
C PHE A 37 -2.88 -1.02 -14.73
N CYS A 38 -2.65 -2.28 -14.34
CA CYS A 38 -2.71 -3.33 -15.34
C CYS A 38 -4.15 -3.73 -15.67
N GLY A 39 -4.70 -3.20 -16.76
CA GLY A 39 -6.02 -3.59 -17.27
C GLY A 39 -6.08 -5.02 -17.84
N SER A 40 -7.19 -5.39 -18.48
CA SER A 40 -7.44 -6.75 -18.99
C SER A 40 -6.89 -7.02 -20.41
N GLY A 41 -6.09 -6.13 -20.97
CA GLY A 41 -5.52 -6.29 -22.32
C GLY A 41 -4.37 -7.30 -22.36
N VAL A 42 -4.21 -8.01 -23.48
CA VAL A 42 -3.13 -9.00 -23.69
C VAL A 42 -1.74 -8.39 -23.46
N LEU A 43 -1.51 -7.17 -23.93
CA LEU A 43 -0.25 -6.43 -23.69
C LEU A 43 -0.01 -6.18 -22.20
N CYS A 44 -1.07 -5.98 -21.43
CA CYS A 44 -0.97 -5.74 -20.01
C CYS A 44 -0.61 -7.01 -19.25
N ILE A 45 -1.29 -8.11 -19.56
CA ILE A 45 -0.98 -9.42 -19.01
C ILE A 45 0.50 -9.76 -19.26
N LEU A 46 1.01 -9.47 -20.46
CA LEU A 46 2.42 -9.66 -20.81
C LEU A 46 3.37 -8.73 -20.03
N VAL A 47 3.01 -7.46 -19.82
CA VAL A 47 3.84 -6.52 -19.05
C VAL A 47 3.83 -6.85 -17.56
N ASP A 48 2.66 -7.15 -16.97
CA ASP A 48 2.55 -7.60 -15.58
C ASP A 48 3.38 -8.87 -15.36
N TYR A 49 3.32 -9.79 -16.31
CA TYR A 49 4.12 -11.00 -16.32
C TYR A 49 5.64 -10.73 -16.39
N LEU A 50 6.09 -9.93 -17.36
CA LEU A 50 7.51 -9.61 -17.52
C LEU A 50 8.06 -8.81 -16.35
N VAL A 51 7.27 -7.90 -15.79
CA VAL A 51 7.68 -7.14 -14.60
C VAL A 51 7.76 -8.08 -13.41
N LYS A 52 6.79 -8.97 -13.19
CA LYS A 52 6.84 -9.97 -12.12
C LYS A 52 8.01 -10.94 -12.24
N LEU A 53 8.58 -11.18 -13.42
CA LEU A 53 9.79 -12.00 -13.58
C LEU A 53 11.09 -11.31 -13.14
N ALA A 54 11.08 -9.97 -13.01
CA ALA A 54 12.24 -9.18 -12.67
C ALA A 54 11.99 -8.18 -11.53
N VAL A 55 10.84 -8.27 -10.85
CA VAL A 55 10.35 -7.20 -9.97
C VAL A 55 11.27 -6.97 -8.77
N TYR A 56 11.82 -8.04 -8.22
CA TYR A 56 12.82 -8.01 -7.15
C TYR A 56 14.25 -7.77 -7.63
N GLY A 57 14.43 -7.58 -8.94
CA GLY A 57 15.70 -7.19 -9.53
C GLY A 57 16.11 -5.78 -9.10
N SER A 58 17.41 -5.61 -8.82
CA SER A 58 17.97 -4.35 -8.31
C SER A 58 17.70 -3.13 -9.21
N TYR A 59 17.59 -3.33 -10.52
CA TYR A 59 17.21 -2.29 -11.49
C TYR A 59 15.75 -1.87 -11.30
N VAL A 60 14.82 -2.82 -11.22
CA VAL A 60 13.37 -2.52 -11.10
C VAL A 60 13.08 -1.85 -9.75
N GLN A 61 13.63 -2.37 -8.65
CA GLN A 61 13.48 -1.76 -7.31
C GLN A 61 14.00 -0.30 -7.25
N LYS A 62 14.98 0.07 -8.08
CA LYS A 62 15.51 1.44 -8.14
C LYS A 62 14.71 2.40 -9.03
N HIS A 63 13.94 1.90 -9.98
CA HIS A 63 13.31 2.73 -11.02
C HIS A 63 11.79 2.63 -11.05
N LEU A 64 11.19 1.66 -10.35
CA LEU A 64 9.75 1.45 -10.30
C LEU A 64 9.26 1.45 -8.84
N ALA A 65 8.72 2.58 -8.39
CA ALA A 65 8.26 2.73 -7.00
C ALA A 65 7.26 1.64 -6.56
N PRO A 66 6.28 1.21 -7.38
CA PRO A 66 5.39 0.10 -7.03
C PRO A 66 6.06 -1.25 -6.76
N ALA A 67 7.27 -1.48 -7.30
CA ALA A 67 8.01 -2.70 -7.06
C ALA A 67 8.49 -2.83 -5.62
N ASN A 68 8.71 -1.70 -4.94
CA ASN A 68 9.21 -1.63 -3.57
C ASN A 68 8.16 -2.02 -2.51
N TYR A 69 6.92 -2.31 -2.93
CA TYR A 69 5.87 -2.84 -2.06
C TYR A 69 5.00 -3.89 -2.76
N LEU A 70 5.53 -4.53 -3.82
CA LEU A 70 4.90 -5.70 -4.41
C LEU A 70 5.30 -6.95 -3.60
N LYS A 71 4.32 -7.66 -3.05
CA LYS A 71 4.50 -8.88 -2.25
C LYS A 71 3.72 -10.03 -2.89
N ILE A 72 4.39 -10.90 -3.63
CA ILE A 72 3.74 -12.01 -4.31
C ILE A 72 3.61 -13.19 -3.32
N PRO A 73 2.39 -13.63 -2.94
CA PRO A 73 2.22 -14.68 -1.93
C PRO A 73 2.81 -16.02 -2.38
N THR A 74 2.62 -16.37 -3.65
CA THR A 74 3.22 -17.54 -4.27
C THR A 74 3.16 -17.41 -5.79
N VAL A 75 4.06 -18.10 -6.49
CA VAL A 75 4.06 -18.15 -7.94
C VAL A 75 2.84 -18.91 -8.44
N SER A 76 2.02 -18.29 -9.30
CA SER A 76 0.89 -18.98 -9.95
C SER A 76 1.40 -20.08 -10.88
N GLU A 77 0.74 -21.24 -10.87
CA GLU A 77 1.02 -22.38 -11.77
C GLU A 77 0.90 -21.99 -13.26
N LEU A 78 0.14 -20.95 -13.59
CA LEU A 78 0.01 -20.39 -14.94
C LEU A 78 1.28 -19.64 -15.41
N LEU A 79 2.07 -19.09 -14.48
CA LEU A 79 3.39 -18.50 -14.78
C LEU A 79 4.32 -19.57 -15.35
N TYR A 80 4.29 -20.77 -14.76
CA TYR A 80 5.10 -21.92 -15.20
C TYR A 80 4.76 -22.36 -16.62
N LEU A 81 3.48 -22.36 -17.00
CA LEU A 81 3.03 -22.81 -18.31
C LEU A 81 3.38 -21.79 -19.41
N SER A 82 3.23 -20.48 -19.17
CA SER A 82 3.54 -19.46 -20.19
C SER A 82 5.05 -19.23 -20.37
N LEU A 83 5.87 -19.54 -19.35
CA LEU A 83 7.34 -19.61 -19.50
C LEU A 83 7.73 -20.77 -20.43
N GLY A 84 6.94 -21.85 -20.46
CA GLY A 84 7.07 -22.96 -21.40
C GLY A 84 7.11 -22.51 -22.87
N ASP A 85 6.23 -21.56 -23.24
CA ASP A 85 6.13 -21.04 -24.60
C ASP A 85 7.21 -19.99 -24.94
N LEU A 86 7.69 -19.23 -23.95
CA LEU A 86 8.79 -18.27 -24.13
C LEU A 86 10.16 -18.96 -24.29
N ASN A 87 10.33 -20.18 -23.79
CA ASN A 87 11.59 -20.95 -23.91
C ASN A 87 12.08 -21.11 -25.34
N THR A 88 11.16 -21.23 -26.29
CA THR A 88 11.46 -21.36 -27.71
C THR A 88 12.01 -20.05 -28.31
N LEU A 89 11.77 -18.91 -27.65
CA LEU A 89 12.16 -17.57 -28.12
C LEU A 89 13.45 -17.02 -27.47
N ILE A 90 13.78 -17.40 -26.23
CA ILE A 90 14.91 -16.82 -25.46
C ILE A 90 15.98 -17.81 -24.98
N GLY A 91 15.86 -19.12 -25.25
CA GLY A 91 16.94 -20.08 -24.99
C GLY A 91 17.18 -20.43 -23.50
N VAL A 92 16.12 -20.43 -22.69
CA VAL A 92 16.17 -20.82 -21.27
C VAL A 92 16.27 -22.34 -21.12
N LYS A 93 17.16 -22.82 -20.22
CA LYS A 93 17.61 -24.22 -20.18
C LYS A 93 16.96 -25.13 -19.11
N SER A 94 16.38 -24.60 -18.03
CA SER A 94 15.81 -25.45 -16.96
C SER A 94 14.90 -24.68 -15.99
N TYR A 95 13.86 -25.35 -15.47
CA TYR A 95 12.89 -24.83 -14.50
C TYR A 95 12.68 -25.78 -13.31
N SER A 96 12.56 -25.23 -12.11
CA SER A 96 12.08 -25.89 -10.89
C SER A 96 11.04 -24.99 -10.22
N LYS A 97 10.21 -25.56 -9.31
CA LYS A 97 9.19 -24.86 -8.49
C LYS A 97 9.69 -23.66 -7.66
N THR A 98 11.00 -23.40 -7.70
CA THR A 98 11.71 -22.35 -6.96
C THR A 98 12.75 -21.62 -7.81
N ASN A 99 13.00 -22.03 -9.06
CA ASN A 99 14.16 -21.55 -9.84
C ASN A 99 13.83 -21.28 -11.31
N ILE A 100 14.09 -20.05 -11.76
CA ILE A 100 14.14 -19.65 -13.17
C ILE A 100 15.60 -19.40 -13.52
N VAL A 101 16.20 -20.15 -14.47
CA VAL A 101 17.61 -19.96 -14.89
C VAL A 101 17.69 -19.36 -16.30
N ILE A 102 18.00 -18.07 -16.44
CA ILE A 102 18.20 -17.41 -17.74
C ILE A 102 19.70 -17.32 -18.04
N GLY A 103 20.19 -17.89 -19.16
CA GLY A 103 21.63 -17.85 -19.47
C GLY A 103 21.98 -17.90 -20.96
N SER A 104 22.72 -16.90 -21.43
CA SER A 104 23.57 -16.97 -22.63
C SER A 104 25.04 -16.90 -22.20
N ASN A 105 25.76 -18.01 -22.36
CA ASN A 105 27.20 -18.21 -22.20
C ASN A 105 27.79 -18.02 -20.78
N SER A 106 28.26 -19.14 -20.21
CA SER A 106 29.21 -19.29 -19.10
C SER A 106 28.92 -18.53 -17.79
N ASP A 107 28.53 -19.32 -16.77
CA ASP A 107 28.78 -19.09 -15.34
C ASP A 107 27.98 -18.06 -14.55
N VAL A 108 26.79 -17.66 -15.01
CA VAL A 108 25.85 -16.91 -14.15
C VAL A 108 24.48 -17.59 -14.11
N ASN A 109 24.20 -18.30 -13.01
CA ASN A 109 22.85 -18.71 -12.66
C ASN A 109 22.16 -17.54 -11.95
N TYR A 110 21.28 -16.82 -12.64
CA TYR A 110 20.39 -15.89 -11.96
C TYR A 110 19.23 -16.69 -11.36
N PHE A 111 19.17 -16.78 -10.03
CA PHE A 111 18.03 -17.33 -9.31
C PHE A 111 17.07 -16.19 -8.99
N PHE A 112 15.87 -16.19 -9.57
CA PHE A 112 14.82 -15.24 -9.22
C PHE A 112 13.66 -16.02 -8.61
N SER A 113 13.62 -16.09 -7.27
CA SER A 113 12.38 -16.47 -6.60
C SER A 113 11.40 -15.31 -6.72
N GLN A 114 10.16 -15.60 -7.07
CA GLN A 114 9.09 -14.60 -7.22
C GLN A 114 7.94 -14.86 -6.24
N ASP A 115 8.26 -15.59 -5.18
CA ASP A 115 7.43 -15.87 -4.03
C ASP A 115 7.92 -15.07 -2.82
N ILE A 116 7.55 -15.51 -1.62
CA ILE A 116 7.91 -14.85 -0.37
C ILE A 116 9.42 -14.78 -0.15
N ASP A 117 10.20 -15.78 -0.56
CA ASP A 117 11.66 -15.74 -0.39
C ASP A 117 12.27 -14.63 -1.26
N GLY A 118 11.81 -14.51 -2.50
CA GLY A 118 12.22 -13.45 -3.42
C GLY A 118 11.81 -12.05 -2.96
N TYR A 119 10.62 -11.95 -2.38
CA TYR A 119 10.13 -10.74 -1.74
C TYR A 119 11.03 -10.32 -0.57
N ILE A 120 11.34 -11.23 0.36
CA ILE A 120 12.18 -10.94 1.52
C ILE A 120 13.60 -10.57 1.09
N GLU A 121 14.19 -11.26 0.11
CA GLU A 121 15.57 -11.00 -0.29
C GLU A 121 15.74 -9.77 -1.20
N GLY A 122 14.78 -9.52 -2.09
CA GLY A 122 14.96 -8.55 -3.17
C GLY A 122 14.08 -7.30 -3.08
N CYS A 123 13.01 -7.29 -2.27
CA CYS A 123 12.21 -6.08 -2.06
C CYS A 123 12.90 -5.13 -1.07
N LYS A 124 13.14 -3.88 -1.48
CA LYS A 124 14.05 -2.97 -0.76
C LYS A 124 13.39 -2.04 0.27
N PHE A 125 12.09 -2.16 0.48
CA PHE A 125 11.36 -1.17 1.27
C PHE A 125 10.30 -1.81 2.15
N LEU A 126 9.35 -2.55 1.58
CA LEU A 126 8.25 -3.11 2.36
C LEU A 126 8.71 -4.12 3.45
N PRO A 127 9.62 -5.08 3.19
CA PRO A 127 10.13 -5.96 4.23
C PRO A 127 10.77 -5.22 5.41
N ASP A 128 11.56 -4.18 5.12
CA ASP A 128 12.19 -3.32 6.13
C ASP A 128 11.13 -2.54 6.92
N LEU A 129 10.18 -1.90 6.22
CA LEU A 129 9.10 -1.13 6.83
C LEU A 129 8.20 -1.98 7.71
N ASN A 130 7.99 -3.25 7.36
CA ASN A 130 7.15 -4.17 8.09
C ASN A 130 7.91 -5.03 9.11
N ASN A 131 9.22 -4.79 9.32
CA ASN A 131 10.07 -5.60 10.19
C ASN A 131 9.98 -7.12 9.88
N GLU A 132 9.88 -7.51 8.59
CA GLU A 132 9.68 -8.91 8.18
C GLU A 132 10.98 -9.73 8.19
N HIS A 133 12.14 -9.08 8.35
CA HIS A 133 13.43 -9.76 8.44
C HIS A 133 13.64 -10.37 9.84
N VAL A 134 13.45 -11.68 9.96
CA VAL A 134 13.54 -12.46 11.22
C VAL A 134 14.82 -12.19 12.04
N ASN A 135 15.95 -11.89 11.39
CA ASN A 135 17.23 -11.65 12.06
C ASN A 135 17.64 -10.16 12.17
N HIS A 136 16.84 -9.25 11.62
CA HIS A 136 17.18 -7.82 11.48
C HIS A 136 15.96 -6.94 11.73
N THR A 137 15.24 -7.18 12.83
CA THR A 137 14.15 -6.29 13.25
C THR A 137 14.71 -5.00 13.87
N ASN A 138 14.05 -3.87 13.59
CA ASN A 138 14.43 -2.59 14.15
C ASN A 138 13.41 -2.15 15.21
N SER A 139 13.83 -2.18 16.49
CA SER A 139 12.97 -1.78 17.61
C SER A 139 12.61 -0.30 17.59
N THR A 140 13.48 0.54 17.04
CA THR A 140 13.24 1.99 16.90
C THR A 140 12.05 2.26 15.99
N TYR A 141 11.88 1.51 14.89
CA TYR A 141 10.75 1.69 13.98
C TYR A 141 9.43 1.42 14.69
N LYS A 142 9.38 0.34 15.49
CA LYS A 142 8.24 0.01 16.36
C LYS A 142 7.96 1.12 17.38
N GLU A 143 8.98 1.59 18.10
CA GLU A 143 8.83 2.67 19.09
C GLU A 143 8.26 3.95 18.47
N GLN A 144 8.76 4.33 17.29
CA GLN A 144 8.27 5.49 16.57
C GLN A 144 6.83 5.31 16.09
N PHE A 145 6.49 4.14 15.52
CA PHE A 145 5.12 3.87 15.08
C PHE A 145 4.11 3.88 16.24
N VAL A 146 4.47 3.28 17.39
CA VAL A 146 3.62 3.24 18.60
C VAL A 146 3.44 4.63 19.24
N SER A 147 4.32 5.58 18.91
CA SER A 147 4.22 6.96 19.41
C SER A 147 3.01 7.73 18.85
N LEU A 148 2.39 7.26 17.77
CA LEU A 148 1.17 7.85 17.21
C LEU A 148 0.08 7.96 18.29
N GLU A 149 -0.63 9.09 18.28
CA GLU A 149 -1.84 9.30 19.08
C GLU A 149 -3.03 8.60 18.41
N ASN A 150 -3.15 8.73 17.08
CA ASN A 150 -4.19 8.07 16.30
C ASN A 150 -3.65 7.50 14.99
N LEU A 151 -4.01 6.26 14.70
CA LEU A 151 -3.79 5.59 13.41
C LEU A 151 -5.16 5.34 12.75
N VAL A 152 -5.47 6.09 11.71
CA VAL A 152 -6.76 6.01 11.00
C VAL A 152 -6.54 5.31 9.67
N LEU A 153 -7.12 4.12 9.50
CA LEU A 153 -6.97 3.28 8.33
C LEU A 153 -8.31 3.18 7.61
N ILE A 154 -8.38 3.69 6.38
CA ILE A 154 -9.61 3.73 5.58
C ILE A 154 -9.45 2.85 4.35
N MET A 155 -10.32 1.83 4.27
CA MET A 155 -10.46 0.93 3.13
C MET A 155 -11.72 1.27 2.33
N PHE A 156 -11.60 1.15 1.01
CA PHE A 156 -12.69 1.35 0.07
C PHE A 156 -13.28 0.00 -0.34
N GLU A 157 -14.58 -0.17 -0.17
CA GLU A 157 -15.24 -1.46 -0.37
C GLU A 157 -15.18 -1.94 -1.83
N GLN A 158 -15.19 -1.02 -2.80
CA GLN A 158 -15.16 -1.32 -4.23
C GLN A 158 -13.80 -0.99 -4.87
N ASP A 159 -12.72 -0.94 -4.07
CA ASP A 159 -11.35 -0.78 -4.57
C ASP A 159 -10.96 -1.94 -5.50
N LYS A 160 -10.48 -1.60 -6.69
CA LYS A 160 -9.96 -2.53 -7.70
C LYS A 160 -8.49 -2.26 -8.06
N VAL A 161 -7.88 -1.26 -7.43
CA VAL A 161 -6.48 -0.87 -7.64
C VAL A 161 -5.59 -1.64 -6.67
N LEU A 162 -6.02 -1.78 -5.42
CA LEU A 162 -5.32 -2.57 -4.42
C LEU A 162 -5.77 -4.03 -4.48
N VAL A 163 -4.80 -4.93 -4.61
CA VAL A 163 -5.03 -6.39 -4.60
C VAL A 163 -4.11 -7.01 -3.55
N PRO A 164 -4.63 -7.55 -2.44
CA PRO A 164 -6.02 -7.44 -1.98
C PRO A 164 -6.33 -6.01 -1.49
N LYS A 165 -7.60 -5.60 -1.43
CA LYS A 165 -7.98 -4.24 -0.95
C LYS A 165 -7.78 -4.08 0.57
N GLU A 166 -7.86 -5.20 1.28
CA GLU A 166 -7.69 -5.35 2.73
C GLU A 166 -6.29 -4.93 3.20
N THR A 167 -5.31 -4.82 2.30
CA THR A 167 -4.00 -4.21 2.58
C THR A 167 -4.11 -2.80 3.17
N SER A 168 -5.20 -2.07 2.85
CA SER A 168 -5.57 -0.79 3.45
C SER A 168 -5.69 -0.83 4.98
N LEU A 169 -6.02 -2.00 5.50
CA LEU A 169 -6.20 -2.30 6.91
C LEU A 169 -5.15 -3.29 7.41
N PHE A 170 -3.98 -3.41 6.76
CA PHE A 170 -2.93 -4.42 7.05
C PHE A 170 -3.34 -5.89 6.84
N GLY A 171 -4.48 -6.17 6.19
CA GLY A 171 -4.86 -7.53 5.80
C GLY A 171 -4.12 -7.99 4.53
N TYR A 172 -3.84 -9.30 4.43
CA TYR A 172 -3.14 -9.85 3.27
C TYR A 172 -3.39 -11.34 3.05
N TYR A 173 -2.97 -11.84 1.90
CA TYR A 173 -2.90 -13.27 1.64
C TYR A 173 -1.92 -13.98 2.58
N PRO A 174 -2.18 -15.24 2.99
CA PRO A 174 -1.18 -16.05 3.68
C PRO A 174 0.06 -16.28 2.81
N ASP A 175 1.24 -16.28 3.43
CA ASP A 175 2.48 -16.63 2.74
C ASP A 175 2.37 -18.01 2.07
N GLY A 176 2.78 -18.10 0.80
CA GLY A 176 2.70 -19.34 0.02
C GLY A 176 1.33 -19.66 -0.58
N SER A 177 0.30 -18.82 -0.38
CA SER A 177 -1.08 -19.15 -0.77
C SER A 177 -1.88 -17.95 -1.29
N TRP A 178 -2.69 -18.16 -2.32
CA TRP A 178 -3.72 -17.21 -2.79
C TRP A 178 -5.10 -17.48 -2.16
N SER A 179 -5.14 -18.20 -1.04
CA SER A 179 -6.37 -18.51 -0.30
C SER A 179 -7.02 -17.25 0.31
N THR A 180 -8.06 -17.43 1.12
CA THR A 180 -8.76 -16.33 1.78
C THR A 180 -7.80 -15.34 2.44
N VAL A 181 -8.03 -14.05 2.17
CA VAL A 181 -7.29 -12.93 2.75
C VAL A 181 -7.49 -12.92 4.26
N LEU A 182 -6.39 -12.81 4.99
CA LEU A 182 -6.38 -12.69 6.44
C LEU A 182 -6.63 -11.23 6.83
N PRO A 183 -7.50 -10.96 7.82
CA PRO A 183 -7.53 -9.65 8.48
C PRO A 183 -6.20 -9.41 9.21
N ALA A 184 -5.89 -8.14 9.52
CA ALA A 184 -4.65 -7.78 10.22
C ALA A 184 -4.42 -8.63 11.48
N GLN A 185 -5.47 -8.82 12.28
CA GLN A 185 -5.44 -9.53 13.56
C GLN A 185 -5.00 -11.00 13.46
N GLU A 186 -5.05 -11.59 12.27
CA GLU A 186 -4.63 -12.98 12.02
C GLU A 186 -3.24 -13.06 11.36
N THR A 187 -2.63 -11.93 11.00
CA THR A 187 -1.28 -11.90 10.41
C THR A 187 -0.19 -12.04 11.47
N LYS A 188 1.00 -12.53 11.08
CA LYS A 188 2.17 -12.56 11.96
C LYS A 188 2.60 -11.17 12.41
N LEU A 189 2.60 -10.19 11.49
CA LEU A 189 2.92 -8.79 11.77
C LEU A 189 2.13 -8.24 12.97
N TYR A 190 0.84 -8.58 13.08
CA TYR A 190 0.00 -8.18 14.21
C TYR A 190 0.20 -9.09 15.42
N THR A 191 0.08 -10.41 15.25
CA THR A 191 0.07 -11.37 16.37
C THR A 191 1.38 -11.38 17.15
N GLU A 192 2.50 -11.20 16.47
CA GLU A 192 3.85 -11.06 17.04
C GLU A 192 4.25 -9.58 17.25
N ASP A 193 3.38 -8.64 16.88
CA ASP A 193 3.52 -7.20 17.08
C ASP A 193 4.83 -6.60 16.53
N TRP A 194 5.20 -6.98 15.30
CA TRP A 194 6.49 -6.64 14.68
C TRP A 194 6.73 -5.13 14.55
N ILE A 195 5.67 -4.36 14.28
CA ILE A 195 5.71 -2.90 14.13
C ILE A 195 4.99 -2.16 15.26
N GLY A 196 4.37 -2.87 16.21
CA GLY A 196 3.57 -2.22 17.26
C GLY A 196 2.10 -1.98 16.91
N LEU A 197 1.60 -2.55 15.79
CA LEU A 197 0.20 -2.39 15.38
C LEU A 197 -0.78 -2.95 16.41
N LYS A 198 -0.47 -4.12 17.00
CA LYS A 198 -1.31 -4.70 18.06
C LYS A 198 -1.26 -3.84 19.31
N THR A 199 -0.08 -3.33 19.67
CA THR A 199 0.06 -2.39 20.80
C THR A 199 -0.81 -1.14 20.61
N LEU A 200 -0.82 -0.54 19.42
CA LEU A 200 -1.67 0.62 19.12
C LEU A 200 -3.17 0.26 19.15
N ASP A 201 -3.54 -0.90 18.62
CA ASP A 201 -4.94 -1.35 18.54
C ASP A 201 -5.50 -1.62 19.93
N GLU A 202 -4.76 -2.36 20.77
CA GLU A 202 -5.13 -2.63 22.16
C GLU A 202 -5.19 -1.35 23.01
N ALA A 203 -4.41 -0.33 22.68
CA ALA A 203 -4.49 1.01 23.28
C ALA A 203 -5.68 1.85 22.77
N GLY A 204 -6.49 1.34 21.83
CA GLY A 204 -7.64 2.02 21.25
C GLY A 204 -7.29 3.13 20.25
N LYS A 205 -6.02 3.21 19.83
CA LYS A 205 -5.49 4.27 18.95
C LYS A 205 -5.70 3.99 17.47
N VAL A 206 -6.00 2.74 17.10
CA VAL A 206 -6.26 2.36 15.70
C VAL A 206 -7.74 2.47 15.37
N LYS A 207 -8.06 3.00 14.19
CA LYS A 207 -9.41 3.04 13.62
C LYS A 207 -9.42 2.32 12.29
N PHE A 208 -10.02 1.13 12.25
CA PHE A 208 -10.29 0.41 11.02
C PHE A 208 -11.64 0.84 10.46
N ILE A 209 -11.64 1.52 9.30
CA ILE A 209 -12.83 2.11 8.71
C ILE A 209 -13.02 1.59 7.29
N ASN A 210 -14.26 1.20 6.99
CA ASN A 210 -14.70 0.86 5.64
C ASN A 210 -15.61 1.97 5.13
N VAL A 211 -15.35 2.43 3.91
CA VAL A 211 -16.21 3.39 3.19
C VAL A 211 -16.63 2.80 1.84
N SER A 212 -17.80 3.22 1.37
CA SER A 212 -18.24 2.92 0.00
C SER A 212 -17.48 3.81 -0.99
N GLY A 213 -17.21 3.28 -2.18
CA GLY A 213 -16.50 3.95 -3.25
C GLY A 213 -15.43 3.07 -3.90
N GLY A 214 -14.97 3.51 -5.07
CA GLY A 214 -13.74 3.01 -5.70
C GLY A 214 -12.47 3.54 -5.01
N HIS A 215 -11.30 3.24 -5.58
CA HIS A 215 -10.01 3.67 -5.02
C HIS A 215 -9.94 5.20 -4.87
N LEU A 216 -9.87 5.68 -3.62
CA LEU A 216 -9.85 7.11 -3.25
C LEU A 216 -11.13 7.90 -3.56
N ASP A 217 -12.20 7.22 -3.98
CA ASP A 217 -13.52 7.82 -4.19
C ASP A 217 -14.25 7.87 -2.84
N ILE A 218 -13.97 8.90 -2.05
CA ILE A 218 -14.54 9.09 -0.72
C ILE A 218 -15.60 10.19 -0.71
N SER A 219 -16.74 9.91 -0.09
CA SER A 219 -17.80 10.90 0.04
C SER A 219 -17.38 12.04 0.96
N THR A 220 -17.90 13.25 0.71
CA THR A 220 -17.69 14.39 1.61
C THR A 220 -18.16 14.10 3.04
N SER A 221 -19.29 13.40 3.18
CA SER A 221 -19.80 12.99 4.49
C SER A 221 -18.82 12.09 5.25
N ASP A 222 -18.17 11.15 4.55
CA ASP A 222 -17.19 10.26 5.17
C ASP A 222 -15.90 10.99 5.52
N MET A 223 -15.44 11.93 4.69
CA MET A 223 -14.30 12.79 5.04
C MET A 223 -14.56 13.62 6.30
N LEU A 224 -15.72 14.28 6.38
CA LEU A 224 -16.12 15.06 7.56
C LEU A 224 -16.21 14.20 8.83
N LYS A 225 -16.61 12.94 8.68
CA LYS A 225 -16.81 12.01 9.80
C LYS A 225 -15.52 11.36 10.28
N TYR A 226 -14.65 10.95 9.35
CA TYR A 226 -13.54 10.05 9.65
C TYR A 226 -12.16 10.69 9.53
N ILE A 227 -12.03 11.84 8.86
CA ILE A 227 -10.75 12.52 8.65
C ILE A 227 -10.67 13.79 9.48
N VAL A 228 -11.64 14.70 9.32
CA VAL A 228 -11.60 16.04 9.92
C VAL A 228 -11.39 16.04 11.44
N PRO A 229 -11.99 15.13 12.24
CA PRO A 229 -11.78 15.11 13.69
C PRO A 229 -10.32 14.94 14.13
N TYR A 230 -9.45 14.45 13.23
CA TYR A 230 -8.02 14.23 13.51
C TYR A 230 -7.12 15.34 12.96
N LEU A 231 -7.70 16.36 12.31
CA LEU A 231 -6.99 17.52 11.74
C LEU A 231 -7.21 18.80 12.56
N GLU A 232 -8.16 18.80 13.50
CA GLU A 232 -8.43 19.94 14.35
C GLU A 232 -7.43 19.98 15.52
N ASP A 233 -6.85 21.15 15.78
CA ASP A 233 -6.03 21.37 16.97
C ASP A 233 -6.93 21.41 18.23
N ASP A 234 -6.48 20.76 19.31
CA ASP A 234 -7.14 20.78 20.62
C ASP A 234 -7.37 22.21 21.17
N GLU A 235 -6.59 23.20 20.72
CA GLU A 235 -6.73 24.61 21.14
C GLU A 235 -8.04 25.26 20.67
N SER A 236 -8.73 24.69 19.68
CA SER A 236 -10.02 25.22 19.23
C SER A 236 -11.17 25.01 20.23
N SER A 237 -10.94 24.21 21.28
CA SER A 237 -11.89 23.89 22.34
C SER A 237 -11.89 24.88 23.53
N ILE A 238 -10.98 25.86 23.56
CA ILE A 238 -11.02 26.95 24.54
C ILE A 238 -12.12 27.94 24.15
N GLN A 239 -13.26 27.83 24.84
CA GLN A 239 -14.45 28.68 24.82
C GLN A 239 -14.35 29.97 24.00
N ARG A 240 -14.85 29.94 22.76
CA ARG A 240 -15.31 31.15 22.08
C ARG A 240 -16.77 31.43 22.43
N PRO A 241 -17.13 32.65 22.87
CA PRO A 241 -18.52 33.02 23.09
C PRO A 241 -19.32 32.89 21.79
N VAL A 242 -20.58 32.50 21.94
CA VAL A 242 -21.51 32.13 20.87
C VAL A 242 -21.52 33.11 19.69
N MET A 243 -21.27 32.52 18.51
CA MET A 243 -21.71 32.87 17.16
C MET A 243 -21.06 34.07 16.43
N LYS A 244 -20.12 33.72 15.51
CA LYS A 244 -20.26 34.03 14.07
C LYS A 244 -19.32 33.16 13.21
N SER A 245 -19.94 32.54 12.21
CA SER A 245 -19.35 31.98 10.97
C SER A 245 -18.71 30.59 11.01
N TYR A 246 -19.54 29.59 11.28
CA TYR A 246 -19.29 28.18 10.93
C TYR A 246 -19.07 27.98 9.41
N HIS A 247 -19.65 28.85 8.57
CA HIS A 247 -19.55 28.76 7.11
C HIS A 247 -18.20 29.22 6.52
N SER A 248 -17.56 30.23 7.08
CA SER A 248 -16.33 30.78 6.49
C SER A 248 -15.15 29.82 6.62
N TRP A 249 -14.96 29.24 7.80
CA TRP A 249 -13.83 28.34 8.05
C TRP A 249 -13.97 26.99 7.33
N LEU A 250 -15.19 26.42 7.32
CA LEU A 250 -15.49 25.25 6.49
C LEU A 250 -15.19 25.53 5.02
N SER A 251 -15.39 26.76 4.51
CA SER A 251 -15.05 27.09 3.13
C SER A 251 -13.55 27.06 2.83
N TYR A 252 -12.69 27.38 3.79
CA TYR A 252 -11.23 27.29 3.62
C TYR A 252 -10.73 25.86 3.63
N ILE A 253 -11.21 25.04 4.58
CA ILE A 253 -10.95 23.60 4.60
C ILE A 253 -11.52 22.94 3.35
N TRP A 254 -12.71 23.37 2.91
CA TRP A 254 -13.35 22.89 1.70
C TRP A 254 -12.55 23.23 0.45
N ASN A 255 -11.99 24.43 0.35
CA ASN A 255 -11.11 24.80 -0.76
C ASN A 255 -9.83 23.97 -0.74
N PHE A 256 -9.23 23.76 0.43
CA PHE A 256 -8.06 22.91 0.59
C PHE A 256 -8.34 21.43 0.22
N ILE A 257 -9.48 20.88 0.65
CA ILE A 257 -9.93 19.53 0.28
C ILE A 257 -10.22 19.44 -1.22
N LYS A 258 -10.91 20.42 -1.82
CA LYS A 258 -11.14 20.48 -3.27
C LYS A 258 -9.83 20.47 -4.07
N GLU A 259 -8.81 21.16 -3.57
CA GLU A 259 -7.49 21.26 -4.19
C GLU A 259 -6.68 19.97 -4.04
N LEU A 260 -6.77 19.30 -2.88
CA LEU A 260 -6.14 18.00 -2.62
C LEU A 260 -6.74 16.84 -3.43
N VAL A 261 -8.05 16.88 -3.69
CA VAL A 261 -8.81 15.79 -4.33
C VAL A 261 -9.08 16.08 -5.81
N GLY A 262 -8.68 17.24 -6.34
CA GLY A 262 -8.74 17.56 -7.77
C GLY A 262 -10.14 17.80 -8.33
N PHE A 263 -11.08 18.29 -7.51
CA PHE A 263 -12.41 18.67 -7.99
C PHE A 263 -12.37 20.04 -8.70
N THR A 264 -12.19 20.05 -10.02
CA THR A 264 -12.58 21.20 -10.85
C THR A 264 -14.09 21.19 -11.01
N GLU A 265 -14.78 22.25 -10.59
CA GLU A 265 -16.20 22.46 -10.92
C GLU A 265 -16.34 22.55 -12.44
N ASP A 266 -16.94 21.53 -13.05
CA ASP A 266 -17.36 21.58 -14.45
C ASP A 266 -18.38 22.70 -14.62
N ARG A 267 -17.92 23.82 -15.17
CA ARG A 267 -18.79 24.91 -15.60
C ARG A 267 -19.39 24.53 -16.96
N ILE A 268 -20.68 24.19 -16.88
CA ILE A 268 -21.68 24.15 -17.95
C ILE A 268 -21.32 25.04 -19.15
N LEU A 269 -21.12 24.44 -20.33
CA LEU A 269 -21.35 25.11 -21.61
C LEU A 269 -22.67 24.59 -22.19
N LEU A 270 -23.72 25.38 -21.98
CA LEU A 270 -24.97 25.31 -22.72
C LEU A 270 -24.67 25.48 -24.21
N TYR A 271 -24.88 24.43 -25.01
CA TYR A 271 -25.12 24.59 -26.44
C TYR A 271 -26.55 25.10 -26.62
N THR A 272 -26.66 26.38 -26.96
CA THR A 272 -27.86 26.96 -27.58
C THR A 272 -27.43 27.75 -28.81
N SER A 273 -27.89 27.29 -29.97
CA SER A 273 -28.21 28.05 -31.20
C SER A 273 -27.14 29.01 -31.74
N TYR A 274 -26.58 28.69 -32.91
CA TYR A 274 -26.87 29.36 -34.20
C TYR A 274 -26.54 28.40 -35.35
#